data_AF-A0A445GW54-F1
#
_entry.id   AF-A0A445GW54-F1
#
_cell.length_a   1.000
_cell.length_b   1.000
_cell.length_c   1.000
_cell.angle_alpha   90.00
_cell.angle_beta   90.00
_cell.angle_gamma   90.00
#
_symmetry.space_group_name_H-M   'P 1'
#
loop_
_entity.id
_entity.type
_entity.pdbx_description
1 polymer ?
#
loop_
_entity_poly.entity_id
_entity_poly.type
_entity_poly.pdbx_seq_one_letter_code
_entity_poly.pdbx_strand_id
1 'polypeptide(L)'
;MASSSDERYVWPWTGIVANIFGKPKHEPVECDSMYWLGKLEQYKPEEAYVLHCAEDPTGYVVLKFGTEWTGFTQMMKLDTYFLVDHHGKKDYYESRKMGYSSGLFGWCAQAEDYNSEGLVGNFLRQKAELKKTSMVAQESLNEKTETLDHLYGEIGSVNKKISEMESKYIEDYMSLDKMMKEIEKKRDLLHQTRAEATEKQMKARSDVLSLLEKHQMEKKAVSDALLKLEKEMGNEQKLNLQIAELEEQLKVLKCVNSEEADHENKRKIEIEEIEEKLEDMIFDMSVKDDENQALKKKVQEAKTELEDARQQIIKVNVLF
;
A
#
# COMPACT_ATOMS: atom_id res chain seq x y z
N MET A 1 74.07 -30.87 -11.55
CA MET A 1 72.64 -30.59 -11.38
C MET A 1 71.87 -31.72 -12.04
N ALA A 2 71.46 -32.71 -11.26
CA ALA A 2 70.78 -33.89 -11.78
C ALA A 2 69.28 -33.59 -11.92
N SER A 3 68.74 -33.91 -13.10
CA SER A 3 67.36 -33.86 -13.54
C SER A 3 66.31 -34.06 -12.43
N SER A 4 65.68 -32.96 -11.99
CA SER A 4 64.40 -33.00 -11.26
C SER A 4 63.28 -33.27 -12.27
N SER A 5 63.19 -34.51 -12.69
CA SER A 5 62.11 -34.98 -13.55
C SER A 5 61.15 -35.79 -12.70
N ASP A 6 60.12 -35.09 -12.20
CA ASP A 6 58.84 -35.64 -11.72
C ASP A 6 58.68 -35.85 -10.20
N GLU A 7 58.92 -34.81 -9.40
CA GLU A 7 58.56 -34.75 -7.97
C GLU A 7 57.03 -34.84 -7.79
N ARG A 8 56.54 -36.07 -7.69
CA ARG A 8 55.14 -36.42 -7.42
C ARG A 8 55.04 -37.05 -6.04
N TYR A 9 54.04 -36.59 -5.29
CA TYR A 9 53.69 -37.09 -3.98
C TYR A 9 52.42 -37.91 -4.07
N VAL A 10 52.25 -38.82 -3.12
CA VAL A 10 50.98 -39.51 -2.94
C VAL A 10 49.96 -38.54 -2.35
N TRP A 11 48.81 -38.45 -3.01
CA TRP A 11 47.67 -37.63 -2.64
C TRP A 11 46.43 -38.51 -2.42
N PRO A 12 45.66 -38.35 -1.31
CA PRO A 12 45.83 -37.38 -0.22
C PRO A 12 47.20 -37.47 0.47
N TRP A 13 47.69 -36.37 1.04
CA TRP A 13 49.08 -36.25 1.51
C TRP A 13 49.40 -37.37 2.50
N THR A 14 50.42 -38.18 2.18
CA THR A 14 50.67 -39.45 2.87
C THR A 14 52.11 -39.55 3.37
N GLY A 15 52.28 -39.96 4.63
CA GLY A 15 53.57 -40.34 5.22
C GLY A 15 53.66 -41.85 5.46
N ILE A 16 54.88 -42.38 5.49
CA ILE A 16 55.16 -43.79 5.80
C ILE A 16 56.08 -43.83 7.01
N VAL A 17 55.77 -44.72 7.95
CA VAL A 17 56.64 -45.08 9.07
C VAL A 17 56.94 -46.58 9.00
N ALA A 18 58.21 -46.96 9.04
CA ALA A 18 58.68 -48.33 8.89
C ALA A 18 59.34 -48.86 10.18
N ASN A 19 59.58 -50.17 10.20
CA ASN A 19 60.20 -50.89 11.31
C ASN A 19 59.36 -50.89 12.60
N ILE A 20 58.03 -50.90 12.44
CA ILE A 20 57.07 -50.86 13.55
C ILE A 20 57.09 -52.12 14.43
N PHE A 21 57.60 -53.24 13.92
CA PHE A 21 57.78 -54.51 14.64
C PHE A 21 59.26 -54.94 14.72
N GLY A 22 60.21 -54.01 14.52
CA GLY A 22 61.64 -54.28 14.67
C GLY A 22 61.97 -54.90 16.04
N LYS A 23 62.92 -55.85 16.08
CA LYS A 23 63.25 -56.76 17.21
C LYS A 23 62.90 -56.15 18.59
N PRO A 24 61.82 -56.63 19.25
CA PRO A 24 61.48 -56.15 20.57
C PRO A 24 62.49 -56.67 21.62
N LYS A 25 62.86 -55.83 22.59
CA LYS A 25 63.38 -56.31 23.88
C LYS A 25 62.25 -56.82 24.81
N HIS A 26 60.98 -56.54 24.51
CA HIS A 26 59.82 -56.96 25.32
C HIS A 26 58.55 -57.19 24.47
N GLU A 27 57.64 -57.98 25.02
CA GLU A 27 56.39 -58.58 24.50
C GLU A 27 55.58 -57.85 23.41
N PRO A 28 54.76 -58.59 22.63
CA PRO A 28 53.98 -58.02 21.53
C PRO A 28 52.92 -57.05 22.05
N VAL A 29 53.11 -55.77 21.75
CA VAL A 29 52.09 -54.73 21.95
C VAL A 29 51.14 -54.76 20.76
N GLU A 30 49.82 -54.76 21.02
CA GLU A 30 48.81 -54.52 20.00
C GLU A 30 49.04 -53.12 19.39
N CYS A 31 49.70 -53.08 18.23
CA CYS A 31 50.04 -51.85 17.52
C CYS A 31 48.99 -51.59 16.44
N ASP A 32 47.74 -51.30 16.84
CA ASP A 32 46.64 -51.01 15.93
C ASP A 32 46.68 -49.56 15.39
N SER A 33 45.73 -49.22 14.51
CA SER A 33 45.64 -47.87 13.93
C SER A 33 45.50 -46.76 14.98
N MET A 34 44.78 -47.01 16.09
CA MET A 34 44.52 -45.99 17.12
C MET A 34 45.78 -45.70 17.94
N TYR A 35 46.57 -46.72 18.23
CA TYR A 35 47.89 -46.56 18.84
C TYR A 35 48.79 -45.64 18.00
N TRP A 36 48.84 -45.83 16.68
CA TRP A 36 49.71 -45.04 15.81
C TRP A 36 49.25 -43.59 15.64
N LEU A 37 47.94 -43.34 15.64
CA LEU A 37 47.41 -41.98 15.69
C LEU A 37 47.83 -41.26 16.98
N GLY A 38 47.75 -41.91 18.14
CA GLY A 38 48.19 -41.35 19.41
C GLY A 38 49.70 -41.15 19.48
N LYS A 39 50.49 -42.13 19.05
CA LYS A 39 51.96 -42.07 19.06
C LYS A 39 52.50 -40.96 18.16
N LEU A 40 51.81 -40.65 17.07
CA LEU A 40 52.24 -39.66 16.07
C LEU A 40 51.33 -38.42 16.05
N GLU A 41 50.59 -38.17 17.13
CA GLU A 41 49.64 -37.06 17.27
C GLU A 41 50.28 -35.68 17.03
N GLN A 42 51.57 -35.52 17.35
CA GLN A 42 52.32 -34.28 17.13
C GLN A 42 52.42 -33.84 15.66
N TYR A 43 52.17 -34.75 14.73
CA TYR A 43 52.07 -34.50 13.29
C TYR A 43 50.63 -34.41 12.80
N LYS A 44 49.65 -34.74 13.65
CA LYS A 44 48.21 -34.70 13.39
C LYS A 44 47.77 -35.50 12.14
N PRO A 45 48.17 -36.79 12.01
CA PRO A 45 47.58 -37.64 10.98
C PRO A 45 46.07 -37.79 11.19
N GLU A 46 45.30 -37.80 10.11
CA GLU A 46 43.84 -38.03 10.13
C GLU A 46 43.51 -39.53 10.21
N GLU A 47 44.28 -40.35 9.51
CA GLU A 47 44.09 -41.81 9.46
C GLU A 47 45.45 -42.52 9.51
N ALA A 48 45.48 -43.70 10.12
CA ALA A 48 46.65 -44.58 10.17
C ALA A 48 46.28 -46.00 9.74
N TYR A 49 47.13 -46.61 8.92
CA TYR A 49 46.93 -47.95 8.37
C TYR A 49 48.16 -48.81 8.65
N VAL A 50 47.98 -49.85 9.45
CA VAL A 50 49.05 -50.79 9.81
C VAL A 50 49.14 -51.87 8.74
N LEU A 51 50.33 -52.01 8.14
CA LEU A 51 50.63 -52.99 7.10
C LEU A 51 51.69 -53.96 7.63
N HIS A 52 51.35 -55.26 7.67
CA HIS A 52 52.27 -56.31 8.07
C HIS A 52 52.01 -57.58 7.26
N CYS A 53 53.07 -58.36 6.99
CA CYS A 53 52.95 -59.70 6.41
C CYS A 53 54.10 -60.60 6.89
N ALA A 54 54.00 -61.90 6.62
CA ALA A 54 55.03 -62.85 7.03
C ALA A 54 56.36 -62.63 6.28
N GLU A 55 56.28 -62.11 5.05
CA GLU A 55 57.42 -61.85 4.17
C GLU A 55 58.18 -60.56 4.52
N ASP A 56 57.51 -59.60 5.18
CA ASP A 56 58.15 -58.40 5.74
C ASP A 56 57.79 -58.25 7.23
N PRO A 57 58.58 -58.87 8.13
CA PRO A 57 58.30 -58.88 9.56
C PRO A 57 58.55 -57.52 10.23
N THR A 58 59.10 -56.53 9.51
CA THR A 58 59.38 -55.21 10.09
C THR A 58 58.15 -54.31 10.13
N GLY A 59 57.21 -54.52 9.21
CA GLY A 59 55.94 -53.81 9.11
C GLY A 59 56.06 -52.31 8.78
N TYR A 60 54.91 -51.73 8.41
CA TYR A 60 54.76 -50.32 8.08
C TYR A 60 53.48 -49.75 8.67
N VAL A 61 53.47 -48.44 8.87
CA VAL A 61 52.28 -47.64 9.11
C VAL A 61 52.21 -46.55 8.04
N VAL A 62 51.08 -46.51 7.34
CA VAL A 62 50.78 -45.46 6.37
C VAL A 62 49.87 -44.43 7.04
N LEU A 63 50.28 -43.17 7.02
CA LEU A 63 49.61 -42.05 7.68
C LEU A 63 49.06 -41.12 6.62
N LYS A 64 47.77 -40.83 6.71
CA LYS A 64 47.10 -39.87 5.83
C LYS A 64 46.91 -38.55 6.56
N PHE A 65 47.25 -37.44 5.91
CA PHE A 65 47.19 -36.07 6.44
C PHE A 65 46.12 -35.20 5.75
N GLY A 66 45.23 -35.81 4.96
CA GLY A 66 44.17 -35.11 4.24
C GLY A 66 44.60 -34.54 2.90
N THR A 67 43.70 -33.79 2.25
CA THR A 67 43.88 -33.23 0.90
C THR A 67 44.38 -31.79 0.90
N GLU A 68 44.25 -31.10 2.03
CA GLU A 68 44.56 -29.68 2.20
C GLU A 68 46.07 -29.41 2.33
N TRP A 69 46.49 -28.18 2.02
CA TRP A 69 47.89 -27.75 2.17
C TRP A 69 48.42 -27.81 3.62
N THR A 70 47.52 -27.75 4.60
CA THR A 70 47.84 -28.02 6.01
C THR A 70 48.35 -29.45 6.20
N GLY A 71 47.73 -30.41 5.52
CA GLY A 71 48.13 -31.81 5.48
C GLY A 71 49.51 -32.01 4.86
N PHE A 72 49.81 -31.29 3.77
CA PHE A 72 51.15 -31.29 3.17
C PHE A 72 52.20 -30.82 4.17
N THR A 73 51.93 -29.73 4.89
CA THR A 73 52.87 -29.17 5.89
C THR A 73 53.08 -30.14 7.06
N GLN A 74 52.02 -30.80 7.51
CA GLN A 74 52.07 -31.82 8.57
C GLN A 74 52.90 -33.05 8.16
N MET A 75 52.66 -33.56 6.95
CA MET A 75 53.44 -34.64 6.34
C MET A 75 54.93 -34.26 6.23
N MET A 76 55.23 -33.05 5.71
CA MET A 76 56.61 -32.57 5.58
C MET A 76 57.31 -32.39 6.93
N LYS A 77 56.57 -32.03 7.98
CA LYS A 77 57.10 -31.97 9.35
C LYS A 77 57.52 -33.35 9.86
N LEU A 78 56.75 -34.41 9.53
CA LEU A 78 57.12 -35.79 9.84
C LEU A 78 58.38 -36.19 9.08
N ASP A 79 58.41 -35.98 7.76
CA ASP A 79 59.56 -36.31 6.91
C ASP A 79 60.85 -35.64 7.40
N THR A 80 60.78 -34.34 7.67
CA THR A 80 61.92 -33.56 8.17
C THR A 80 62.41 -34.07 9.52
N TYR A 81 61.50 -34.44 10.43
CA TYR A 81 61.88 -34.94 11.74
C TYR A 81 62.73 -36.22 11.64
N PHE A 82 62.26 -37.20 10.86
CA PHE A 82 62.98 -38.46 10.68
C PHE A 82 64.27 -38.28 9.88
N LEU A 83 64.27 -37.39 8.89
CA LEU A 83 65.47 -37.09 8.10
C LEU A 83 66.59 -36.48 8.97
N VAL A 84 66.25 -35.54 9.86
CA VAL A 84 67.22 -34.89 10.77
C VAL A 84 67.79 -35.86 11.79
N ASP A 85 67.00 -36.85 12.23
CA ASP A 85 67.42 -37.89 13.19
C ASP A 85 68.14 -39.09 12.52
N HIS A 86 68.52 -38.99 11.24
CA HIS A 86 69.12 -40.09 10.47
C HIS A 86 68.27 -41.37 10.45
N HIS A 87 66.95 -41.18 10.45
CA HIS A 87 65.93 -42.21 10.37
C HIS A 87 65.02 -42.01 9.16
N GLY A 88 65.54 -41.41 8.08
CA GLY A 88 64.82 -41.21 6.83
C GLY A 88 64.75 -42.48 5.98
N LYS A 89 64.11 -42.39 4.81
CA LYS A 89 63.97 -43.49 3.83
C LYS A 89 65.32 -44.14 3.48
N LYS A 90 66.35 -43.34 3.23
CA LYS A 90 67.69 -43.84 2.85
C LYS A 90 68.32 -44.64 3.99
N ASP A 91 68.27 -44.09 5.21
CA ASP A 91 68.80 -44.74 6.40
C ASP A 91 68.09 -46.07 6.71
N TYR A 92 66.78 -46.15 6.44
CA TYR A 92 66.02 -47.39 6.56
C TYR A 92 66.55 -48.49 5.62
N TYR A 93 66.73 -48.18 4.34
CA TYR A 93 67.22 -49.17 3.38
C TYR A 93 68.70 -49.55 3.61
N GLU A 94 69.52 -48.63 4.11
CA GLU A 94 70.90 -48.93 4.50
C GLU A 94 70.97 -49.82 5.74
N SER A 95 70.19 -49.51 6.79
CA SER A 95 70.12 -50.34 8.00
C SER A 95 69.61 -51.76 7.72
N ARG A 96 68.64 -51.92 6.80
CA ARG A 96 68.19 -53.25 6.33
C ARG A 96 69.31 -54.06 5.68
N LYS A 97 70.20 -53.43 4.89
CA LYS A 97 71.34 -54.13 4.26
C LYS A 97 72.38 -54.59 5.29
N MET A 98 72.55 -53.86 6.39
CA MET A 98 73.53 -54.16 7.43
C MET A 98 73.04 -55.16 8.48
N GLY A 99 71.76 -55.54 8.47
CA GLY A 99 71.19 -56.51 9.41
C GLY A 99 70.93 -55.98 10.83
N TYR A 100 71.06 -54.67 11.04
CA TYR A 100 70.80 -53.98 12.30
C TYR A 100 69.90 -52.76 12.04
N SER A 101 68.58 -52.91 12.20
CA SER A 101 67.64 -51.80 12.20
C SER A 101 67.04 -51.63 13.60
N SER A 102 67.44 -50.56 14.30
CA SER A 102 66.87 -50.15 15.59
C SER A 102 66.16 -48.83 15.41
N GLY A 103 64.99 -48.66 16.04
CA GLY A 103 64.20 -47.44 15.94
C GLY A 103 63.20 -47.42 14.79
N LEU A 104 62.36 -46.39 14.76
CA LEU A 104 61.40 -46.15 13.70
C LEU A 104 62.05 -45.31 12.61
N PHE A 105 61.60 -45.51 11.38
CA PHE A 105 62.04 -44.72 10.23
C PHE A 105 60.83 -44.09 9.58
N GLY A 106 60.95 -42.88 9.03
CA GLY A 106 59.81 -42.18 8.45
C GLY A 106 60.16 -41.27 7.28
N TRP A 107 59.23 -41.13 6.35
CA TRP A 107 59.36 -40.27 5.17
C TRP A 107 58.00 -39.94 4.56
N CYS A 108 57.96 -38.91 3.71
CA CYS A 108 56.80 -38.61 2.87
C CYS A 108 56.69 -39.60 1.70
N ALA A 109 55.49 -40.06 1.38
CA ALA A 109 55.27 -41.03 0.31
C ALA A 109 55.37 -40.35 -1.06
N GLN A 110 56.28 -40.84 -1.90
CA GLN A 110 56.54 -40.29 -3.24
C GLN A 110 56.27 -41.33 -4.34
N ALA A 111 56.49 -40.93 -5.60
CA ALA A 111 56.32 -41.79 -6.77
C ALA A 111 57.05 -43.14 -6.65
N GLU A 112 58.23 -43.18 -6.03
CA GLU A 112 58.96 -44.43 -5.81
C GLU A 112 58.21 -45.38 -4.86
N ASP A 113 57.63 -44.86 -3.78
CA ASP A 113 56.89 -45.66 -2.80
C ASP A 113 55.58 -46.15 -3.41
N TYR A 114 54.88 -45.28 -4.15
CA TYR A 114 53.67 -45.63 -4.89
C TYR A 114 53.90 -46.73 -5.93
N ASN A 115 55.02 -46.66 -6.66
CA ASN A 115 55.36 -47.64 -7.70
C ASN A 115 56.09 -48.87 -7.15
N SER A 116 56.43 -48.90 -5.85
CA SER A 116 57.12 -50.03 -5.26
C SER A 116 56.31 -51.32 -5.34
N GLU A 117 57.00 -52.45 -5.44
CA GLU A 117 56.41 -53.77 -5.20
C GLU A 117 56.35 -54.03 -3.69
N GLY A 118 55.31 -54.74 -3.23
CA GLY A 118 55.11 -55.06 -1.83
C GLY A 118 53.95 -54.30 -1.17
N LEU A 119 53.84 -54.43 0.15
CA LEU A 119 52.67 -53.98 0.93
C LEU A 119 52.36 -52.50 0.72
N VAL A 120 53.38 -51.64 0.85
CA VAL A 120 53.22 -50.18 0.79
C VAL A 120 52.75 -49.76 -0.60
N GLY A 121 53.46 -50.13 -1.67
CA GLY A 121 53.05 -49.76 -3.03
C GLY A 121 51.68 -50.30 -3.43
N ASN A 122 51.33 -51.53 -3.05
CA ASN A 122 49.99 -52.09 -3.27
C ASN A 122 48.90 -51.28 -2.56
N PHE A 123 49.12 -50.92 -1.30
CA PHE A 123 48.19 -50.11 -0.52
C PHE A 123 48.00 -48.72 -1.15
N LEU A 124 49.11 -48.05 -1.48
CA LEU A 124 49.07 -46.69 -2.04
C LEU A 124 48.33 -46.65 -3.38
N ARG A 125 48.56 -47.62 -4.28
CA ARG A 125 47.83 -47.73 -5.55
C ARG A 125 46.34 -47.99 -5.39
N GLN A 126 45.92 -48.59 -4.28
CA GLN A 126 44.50 -48.87 -4.01
C GLN A 126 43.78 -47.65 -3.41
N LYS A 127 44.49 -46.82 -2.64
CA LYS A 127 43.88 -45.82 -1.75
C LYS A 127 44.23 -44.37 -2.09
N ALA A 128 45.17 -44.14 -2.99
CA ALA A 128 45.69 -42.82 -3.29
C ALA A 128 46.12 -42.71 -4.76
N GLU A 129 46.51 -41.51 -5.17
CA GLU A 129 47.00 -41.19 -6.50
C GLU A 129 48.30 -40.38 -6.43
N LEU A 130 49.01 -40.25 -7.55
CA LEU A 130 50.21 -39.40 -7.62
C LEU A 130 49.87 -38.02 -8.16
N LYS A 131 50.09 -36.98 -7.35
CA LYS A 131 49.94 -35.58 -7.75
C LYS A 131 51.23 -34.79 -7.63
N LYS A 132 51.36 -33.77 -8.48
CA LYS A 132 52.35 -32.70 -8.31
C LYS A 132 51.78 -31.63 -7.40
N THR A 133 52.62 -31.01 -6.58
CA THR A 133 52.26 -29.83 -5.79
C THR A 133 51.73 -28.69 -6.66
N SER A 134 52.30 -28.50 -7.86
CA SER A 134 51.83 -27.49 -8.82
C SER A 134 50.42 -27.76 -9.34
N MET A 135 50.03 -29.04 -9.51
CA MET A 135 48.69 -29.41 -9.95
C MET A 135 47.66 -29.15 -8.85
N VAL A 136 47.95 -29.58 -7.62
CA VAL A 136 47.07 -29.30 -6.46
C VAL A 136 46.95 -27.79 -6.20
N ALA A 137 48.03 -27.02 -6.40
CA ALA A 137 47.99 -25.57 -6.28
C ALA A 137 47.07 -24.93 -7.34
N GLN A 138 47.18 -25.40 -8.59
CA GLN A 138 46.36 -24.90 -9.69
C GLN A 138 44.88 -25.27 -9.52
N GLU A 139 44.57 -26.49 -9.08
CA GLU A 139 43.20 -26.93 -8.76
C GLU A 139 42.57 -26.02 -7.71
N SER A 140 43.28 -25.78 -6.59
CA SER A 140 42.82 -24.88 -5.52
C SER A 140 42.65 -23.43 -6.00
N LEU A 141 43.50 -22.96 -6.91
CA LEU A 141 43.36 -21.62 -7.50
C LEU A 141 42.13 -21.55 -8.40
N ASN A 142 41.92 -22.54 -9.27
CA ASN A 142 40.78 -22.60 -10.17
C ASN A 142 39.46 -22.62 -9.39
N GLU A 143 39.34 -23.44 -8.35
CA GLU A 143 38.15 -23.47 -7.47
C GLU A 143 37.86 -22.10 -6.83
N LYS A 144 38.91 -21.40 -6.37
CA LYS A 144 38.77 -20.03 -5.83
C LYS A 144 38.37 -19.03 -6.90
N THR A 145 38.87 -19.16 -8.13
CA THR A 145 38.50 -18.29 -9.24
C THR A 145 37.05 -18.53 -9.66
N GLU A 146 36.61 -19.79 -9.78
CA GLU A 146 35.22 -20.12 -10.11
C GLU A 146 34.23 -19.61 -9.06
N THR A 147 34.55 -19.78 -7.77
CA THR A 147 33.73 -19.24 -6.68
C THR A 147 33.69 -17.72 -6.70
N LEU A 148 34.82 -17.06 -7.00
CA LEU A 148 34.89 -15.61 -7.16
C LEU A 148 34.07 -15.12 -8.35
N ASP A 149 34.14 -15.78 -9.51
CA ASP A 149 33.36 -15.45 -10.70
C ASP A 149 31.85 -15.59 -10.43
N HIS A 150 31.45 -16.65 -9.72
CA HIS A 150 30.06 -16.83 -9.28
C HIS A 150 29.58 -15.67 -8.41
N LEU A 151 30.36 -15.29 -7.39
CA LEU A 151 30.03 -14.17 -6.50
C LEU A 151 29.98 -12.83 -7.23
N TYR A 152 30.88 -12.57 -8.17
CA TYR A 152 30.80 -11.38 -9.03
C TYR A 152 29.53 -11.36 -9.87
N GLY A 153 29.08 -12.52 -10.36
CA GLY A 153 27.80 -12.67 -11.04
C GLY A 153 26.60 -12.33 -10.14
N GLU A 154 26.60 -12.82 -8.90
CA GLU A 154 25.55 -12.50 -7.92
C GLU A 154 25.51 -11.00 -7.58
N ILE A 155 26.67 -10.38 -7.34
CA ILE A 155 26.79 -8.93 -7.12
C ILE A 155 26.24 -8.15 -8.33
N GLY A 156 26.59 -8.56 -9.54
CA GLY A 156 26.08 -7.96 -10.77
C GLY A 156 24.56 -8.04 -10.89
N SER A 157 23.97 -9.20 -10.56
CA SER A 157 22.52 -9.42 -10.55
C SER A 157 21.81 -8.54 -9.51
N VAL A 158 22.36 -8.44 -8.30
CA VAL A 158 21.81 -7.59 -7.23
C VAL A 158 21.87 -6.11 -7.63
N ASN A 159 23.01 -5.65 -8.17
CA ASN A 159 23.16 -4.28 -8.64
C ASN A 159 22.16 -3.93 -9.74
N LYS A 160 21.94 -4.84 -10.70
CA LYS A 160 20.91 -4.66 -11.74
C LYS A 160 19.52 -4.47 -11.12
N LYS A 161 19.15 -5.30 -10.15
CA LYS A 161 17.86 -5.21 -9.46
C LYS A 161 17.73 -3.90 -8.66
N ILE A 162 18.81 -3.41 -8.05
CA ILE A 162 18.84 -2.11 -7.38
C ILE A 162 18.52 -0.99 -8.40
N SER A 163 19.21 -0.95 -9.54
CA SER A 163 18.97 0.06 -10.57
C SER A 163 17.54 0.01 -11.14
N GLU A 164 16.96 -1.17 -11.30
CA GLU A 164 15.56 -1.33 -11.71
C GLU A 164 14.58 -0.77 -10.67
N MET A 165 14.83 -1.03 -9.38
CA MET A 165 14.00 -0.50 -8.29
C MET A 165 14.12 1.02 -8.16
N GLU A 166 15.33 1.57 -8.28
CA GLU A 166 15.56 3.03 -8.29
C GLU A 166 14.80 3.70 -9.43
N SER A 167 14.87 3.13 -10.65
CA SER A 167 14.15 3.65 -11.81
C SER A 167 12.65 3.66 -11.59
N LYS A 168 12.10 2.54 -11.08
CA LYS A 168 10.67 2.44 -10.77
C LYS A 168 10.23 3.42 -9.67
N TYR A 169 11.04 3.59 -8.63
CA TYR A 169 10.76 4.55 -7.57
C TYR A 169 10.66 5.99 -8.12
N ILE A 170 11.58 6.38 -9.02
CA ILE A 170 11.55 7.69 -9.66
C ILE A 170 10.28 7.86 -10.51
N GLU A 171 9.91 6.85 -11.30
CA GLU A 171 8.67 6.87 -12.09
C GLU A 171 7.42 7.04 -11.22
N ASP A 172 7.30 6.24 -10.17
CA ASP A 172 6.18 6.27 -9.22
C ASP A 172 6.10 7.64 -8.52
N TYR A 173 7.25 8.19 -8.10
CA TYR A 173 7.34 9.51 -7.48
C TYR A 173 6.87 10.62 -8.43
N MET A 174 7.31 10.60 -9.69
CA MET A 174 6.89 11.59 -10.70
C MET A 174 5.39 11.50 -11.01
N SER A 175 4.84 10.28 -11.07
CA SER A 175 3.41 10.05 -11.25
C SER A 175 2.59 10.63 -10.08
N LEU A 176 3.04 10.37 -8.85
CA LEU A 176 2.40 10.89 -7.64
C LEU A 176 2.46 12.42 -7.57
N ASP A 177 3.61 13.03 -7.83
CA ASP A 177 3.78 14.49 -7.87
C ASP A 177 2.83 15.14 -8.88
N LYS A 178 2.69 14.54 -10.07
CA LYS A 178 1.72 15.01 -11.07
C LYS A 178 0.27 14.93 -10.56
N MET A 179 -0.12 13.80 -9.95
CA MET A 179 -1.46 13.63 -9.40
C MET A 179 -1.75 14.63 -8.27
N MET A 180 -0.79 14.86 -7.38
CA MET A 180 -0.92 15.85 -6.30
C MET A 180 -1.13 17.26 -6.87
N LYS A 181 -0.37 17.66 -7.88
CA LYS A 181 -0.54 18.95 -8.57
C LYS A 181 -1.92 19.08 -9.24
N GLU A 182 -2.45 18.00 -9.80
CA GLU A 182 -3.80 17.99 -10.38
C GLU A 182 -4.89 18.11 -9.31
N ILE A 183 -4.73 17.43 -8.18
CA ILE A 183 -5.64 17.55 -7.02
C ILE A 183 -5.63 18.98 -6.49
N GLU A 184 -4.46 19.58 -6.32
CA GLU A 184 -4.32 20.95 -5.85
C GLU A 184 -5.01 21.95 -6.79
N LYS A 185 -4.79 21.83 -8.10
CA LYS A 185 -5.50 22.66 -9.10
C LYS A 185 -7.02 22.51 -9.03
N LYS A 186 -7.53 21.28 -8.88
CA LYS A 186 -8.98 21.03 -8.77
C LYS A 186 -9.54 21.61 -7.47
N ARG A 187 -8.82 21.48 -6.35
CA ARG A 187 -9.19 22.05 -5.07
C ARG A 187 -9.31 23.58 -5.17
N ASP A 188 -8.32 24.22 -5.77
CA ASP A 188 -8.30 25.68 -5.91
C ASP A 188 -9.45 26.18 -6.81
N LEU A 189 -9.72 25.48 -7.93
CA LEU A 189 -10.88 25.77 -8.78
C LEU A 189 -12.21 25.60 -8.04
N LEU A 190 -12.37 24.52 -7.26
CA LEU A 190 -13.58 24.30 -6.46
C LEU A 190 -13.78 25.40 -5.41
N HIS A 191 -12.71 25.85 -4.75
CA HIS A 191 -12.78 26.97 -3.82
C HIS A 191 -13.22 28.26 -4.52
N GLN A 192 -12.67 28.56 -5.69
CA GLN A 192 -13.06 29.72 -6.47
C GLN A 192 -14.55 29.65 -6.89
N THR A 193 -14.99 28.53 -7.49
CA THR A 193 -16.38 28.36 -7.91
C THR A 193 -17.34 28.46 -6.72
N ARG A 194 -16.97 27.91 -5.56
CA ARG A 194 -17.78 28.02 -4.35
C ARG A 194 -17.89 29.45 -3.86
N ALA A 195 -16.79 30.21 -3.86
CA ALA A 195 -16.80 31.63 -3.49
C ALA A 195 -17.73 32.44 -4.41
N GLU A 196 -17.61 32.26 -5.72
CA GLU A 196 -18.48 32.92 -6.71
C GLU A 196 -19.96 32.53 -6.53
N ALA A 197 -20.26 31.26 -6.24
CA ALA A 197 -21.62 30.81 -5.96
C ALA A 197 -22.18 31.45 -4.68
N THR A 198 -21.39 31.56 -3.62
CA THR A 198 -21.81 32.22 -2.38
C THR A 198 -22.07 33.71 -2.58
N GLU A 199 -21.25 34.40 -3.37
CA GLU A 199 -21.46 35.82 -3.70
C GLU A 199 -22.78 36.02 -4.47
N LYS A 200 -23.02 35.20 -5.50
CA LYS A 200 -24.28 35.23 -6.26
C LYS A 200 -25.49 34.96 -5.37
N GLN A 201 -25.39 33.99 -4.46
CA GLN A 201 -26.46 33.67 -3.51
C GLN A 201 -26.73 34.84 -2.56
N MET A 202 -25.68 35.49 -2.02
CA MET A 202 -25.83 36.66 -1.15
C MET A 202 -26.52 37.81 -1.89
N LYS A 203 -26.13 38.07 -3.14
CA LYS A 203 -26.78 39.08 -3.98
C LYS A 203 -28.26 38.76 -4.21
N ALA A 204 -28.59 37.54 -4.61
CA ALA A 204 -29.97 37.12 -4.82
C ALA A 204 -30.82 37.24 -3.53
N ARG A 205 -30.26 36.88 -2.37
CA ARG A 205 -30.93 37.07 -1.07
C ARG A 205 -31.19 38.54 -0.77
N SER A 206 -30.21 39.41 -1.03
CA SER A 206 -30.38 40.86 -0.88
C SER A 206 -31.49 41.40 -1.78
N ASP A 207 -31.52 40.97 -3.05
CA ASP A 207 -32.54 41.39 -4.00
C ASP A 207 -33.95 40.97 -3.53
N VAL A 208 -34.11 39.72 -3.06
CA VAL A 208 -35.38 39.22 -2.50
C VAL A 208 -35.81 40.00 -1.26
N LEU A 209 -34.91 40.32 -0.35
CA LEU A 209 -35.23 41.14 0.84
C LEU A 209 -35.73 42.53 0.44
N SER A 210 -35.07 43.17 -0.53
CA SER A 210 -35.49 44.48 -1.03
C SER A 210 -36.88 44.44 -1.69
N LEU A 211 -37.20 43.36 -2.40
CA LEU A 211 -38.50 43.17 -3.04
C LEU A 211 -39.59 42.92 -2.00
N LEU A 212 -39.29 42.14 -0.95
CA LEU A 212 -40.21 41.90 0.16
C LEU A 212 -40.57 43.20 0.90
N GLU A 213 -39.58 44.05 1.15
CA GLU A 213 -39.78 45.36 1.77
C GLU A 213 -40.68 46.27 0.92
N LYS A 214 -40.44 46.34 -0.39
CA LYS A 214 -41.32 47.06 -1.33
C LYS A 214 -42.76 46.52 -1.30
N HIS A 215 -42.92 45.20 -1.38
CA HIS A 215 -44.24 44.55 -1.30
C HIS A 215 -44.97 44.87 0.01
N GLN A 216 -44.25 44.94 1.14
CA GLN A 216 -44.84 45.33 2.43
C GLN A 216 -45.33 46.78 2.41
N MET A 217 -44.55 47.70 1.85
CA MET A 217 -44.95 49.11 1.70
C MET A 217 -46.17 49.25 0.80
N GLU A 218 -46.17 48.60 -0.36
CA GLU A 218 -47.31 48.62 -1.29
C GLU A 218 -48.57 48.03 -0.67
N LYS A 219 -48.45 46.88 0.02
CA LYS A 219 -49.57 46.26 0.74
C LYS A 219 -50.15 47.21 1.79
N LYS A 220 -49.30 47.91 2.54
CA LYS A 220 -49.74 48.90 3.53
C LYS A 220 -50.47 50.06 2.85
N ALA A 221 -49.92 50.60 1.76
CA ALA A 221 -50.55 51.69 1.00
C ALA A 221 -51.93 51.29 0.45
N VAL A 222 -52.08 50.08 -0.08
CA VAL A 222 -53.37 49.54 -0.54
C VAL A 222 -54.36 49.39 0.62
N SER A 223 -53.91 48.87 1.76
CA SER A 223 -54.75 48.75 2.97
C SER A 223 -55.24 50.11 3.47
N ASP A 224 -54.35 51.11 3.51
CA ASP A 224 -54.68 52.47 3.93
C ASP A 224 -55.69 53.12 2.95
N ALA A 225 -55.52 52.88 1.64
CA ALA A 225 -56.46 53.34 0.61
C ALA A 225 -57.85 52.70 0.74
N LEU A 226 -57.92 51.39 1.03
CA LEU A 226 -59.19 50.68 1.26
C LEU A 226 -59.94 51.22 2.48
N LEU A 227 -59.25 51.45 3.61
CA LEU A 227 -59.87 52.04 4.80
C LEU A 227 -60.44 53.44 4.52
N LYS A 228 -59.76 54.21 3.67
CA LYS A 228 -60.25 55.54 3.27
C LYS A 228 -61.53 55.43 2.43
N LEU A 229 -61.55 54.54 1.43
CA LEU A 229 -62.73 54.29 0.60
C LEU A 229 -63.92 53.78 1.42
N GLU A 230 -63.70 52.88 2.38
CA GLU A 230 -64.76 52.36 3.27
C GLU A 230 -65.39 53.49 4.09
N LYS A 231 -64.56 54.42 4.59
CA LYS A 231 -65.05 55.62 5.29
C LYS A 231 -65.85 56.55 4.37
N GLU A 232 -65.40 56.75 3.13
CA GLU A 232 -66.10 57.55 2.13
C GLU A 232 -67.47 56.94 1.78
N MET A 233 -67.54 55.63 1.53
CA MET A 233 -68.81 54.91 1.31
C MET A 233 -69.76 55.03 2.50
N GLY A 234 -69.27 54.91 3.74
CA GLY A 234 -70.10 55.08 4.93
C GLY A 234 -70.69 56.50 5.05
N ASN A 235 -69.93 57.52 4.64
CA ASN A 235 -70.45 58.89 4.58
C ASN A 235 -71.51 59.06 3.48
N GLU A 236 -71.30 58.45 2.32
CA GLU A 236 -72.24 58.48 1.19
C GLU A 236 -73.57 57.79 1.55
N GLN A 237 -73.51 56.59 2.16
CA GLN A 237 -74.70 55.90 2.66
C GLN A 237 -75.48 56.76 3.67
N LYS A 238 -74.78 57.46 4.55
CA LYS A 238 -75.42 58.38 5.51
C LYS A 238 -76.12 59.55 4.81
N LEU A 239 -75.49 60.15 3.80
CA LEU A 239 -76.12 61.22 3.00
C LEU A 239 -77.35 60.70 2.26
N ASN A 240 -77.28 59.51 1.65
CA ASN A 240 -78.41 58.90 0.97
C ASN A 240 -79.60 58.64 1.91
N LEU A 241 -79.35 58.19 3.14
CA LEU A 241 -80.40 58.06 4.17
C LEU A 241 -81.05 59.41 4.51
N GLN A 242 -80.25 60.48 4.64
CA GLN A 242 -80.77 61.83 4.88
C GLN A 242 -81.60 62.36 3.71
N ILE A 243 -81.18 62.10 2.47
CA ILE A 243 -81.95 62.44 1.27
C ILE A 243 -83.30 61.72 1.28
N ALA A 244 -83.31 60.40 1.50
CA ALA A 244 -84.53 59.62 1.58
C ALA A 244 -85.49 60.12 2.68
N GLU A 245 -84.95 60.50 3.85
CA GLU A 245 -85.76 61.09 4.93
C GLU A 245 -86.38 62.44 4.51
N LEU A 246 -85.60 63.32 3.87
CA LEU A 246 -86.10 64.61 3.36
C LEU A 246 -87.13 64.42 2.23
N GLU A 247 -86.94 63.44 1.36
CA GLU A 247 -87.91 63.08 0.31
C GLU A 247 -89.23 62.59 0.90
N GLU A 248 -89.19 61.76 1.95
CA GLU A 248 -90.39 61.30 2.66
C GLU A 248 -91.09 62.45 3.40
N GLN A 249 -90.32 63.33 4.06
CA GLN A 249 -90.89 64.54 4.68
C GLN A 249 -91.58 65.44 3.65
N LEU A 250 -90.98 65.61 2.46
CA LEU A 250 -91.61 66.33 1.34
C LEU A 250 -92.90 65.65 0.86
N LYS A 251 -92.93 64.31 0.81
CA LYS A 251 -94.12 63.53 0.44
C LYS A 251 -95.25 63.72 1.46
N VAL A 252 -94.95 63.68 2.76
CA VAL A 252 -95.92 63.93 3.84
C VAL A 252 -96.46 65.36 3.78
N LEU A 253 -95.61 66.37 3.56
CA LEU A 253 -96.04 67.76 3.38
C LEU A 253 -96.95 67.95 2.16
N LYS A 254 -96.76 67.15 1.11
CA LYS A 254 -97.65 67.13 -0.06
C LYS A 254 -99.03 66.51 0.25
N CYS A 255 -99.14 65.64 1.26
CA CYS A 255 -100.38 65.03 1.72
C CYS A 255 -101.23 65.93 2.64
N VAL A 256 -100.68 67.00 3.22
CA VAL A 256 -101.41 67.94 4.10
C VAL A 256 -102.27 68.95 3.30
N ASN A 257 -102.20 68.94 1.96
CA ASN A 257 -102.99 69.82 1.08
C ASN A 257 -104.09 69.08 0.28
N SER A 258 -104.90 68.24 0.92
CA SER A 258 -106.28 67.98 0.46
C SER A 258 -107.09 67.26 1.55
N GLU A 259 -108.10 67.94 2.08
CA GLU A 259 -109.22 67.32 2.78
C GLU A 259 -110.18 66.64 1.80
N GLU A 260 -110.78 65.56 2.31
CA GLU A 260 -112.06 64.93 1.93
C GLU A 260 -112.11 63.90 0.77
N ALA A 261 -112.20 62.64 1.19
CA ALA A 261 -112.98 61.52 0.65
C ALA A 261 -113.19 61.43 -0.88
N ASP A 262 -112.32 60.66 -1.54
CA ASP A 262 -112.78 59.51 -2.35
C ASP A 262 -111.75 58.37 -2.23
N HIS A 263 -111.98 57.54 -1.22
CA HIS A 263 -111.01 56.63 -0.63
C HIS A 263 -111.05 55.26 -1.30
N GLU A 264 -110.57 55.15 -2.54
CA GLU A 264 -110.25 53.84 -3.14
C GLU A 264 -109.23 54.00 -4.27
N ASN A 265 -109.54 54.85 -5.26
CA ASN A 265 -108.71 54.98 -6.47
C ASN A 265 -107.36 55.67 -6.22
N LYS A 266 -107.31 56.65 -5.30
CA LYS A 266 -106.06 57.34 -4.94
C LYS A 266 -105.10 56.45 -4.15
N ARG A 267 -105.65 55.63 -3.23
CA ARG A 267 -104.88 54.59 -2.53
C ARG A 267 -104.35 53.53 -3.50
N LYS A 268 -105.14 53.16 -4.51
CA LYS A 268 -104.72 52.18 -5.52
C LYS A 268 -103.52 52.65 -6.34
N ILE A 269 -103.53 53.92 -6.77
CA ILE A 269 -102.41 54.53 -7.51
C ILE A 269 -101.18 54.69 -6.60
N GLU A 270 -101.36 55.10 -5.34
CA GLU A 270 -100.24 55.20 -4.38
C GLU A 270 -99.65 53.83 -4.02
N ILE A 271 -100.46 52.78 -3.97
CA ILE A 271 -99.99 51.40 -3.81
C ILE A 271 -99.20 50.97 -5.05
N GLU A 272 -99.71 51.23 -6.26
CA GLU A 272 -99.00 50.92 -7.52
C GLU A 272 -97.64 51.65 -7.61
N GLU A 273 -97.54 52.92 -7.23
CA GLU A 273 -96.26 53.65 -7.18
C GLU A 273 -95.29 53.08 -6.14
N ILE A 274 -95.79 52.60 -4.99
CA ILE A 274 -94.95 51.98 -3.96
C ILE A 274 -94.50 50.59 -4.42
N GLU A 275 -95.37 49.82 -5.08
CA GLU A 275 -95.04 48.52 -5.67
C GLU A 275 -93.99 48.66 -6.78
N GLU A 276 -94.10 49.65 -7.67
CA GLU A 276 -93.08 49.94 -8.69
C GLU A 276 -91.73 50.29 -8.07
N LYS A 277 -91.70 51.17 -7.04
CA LYS A 277 -90.46 51.46 -6.30
C LYS A 277 -89.89 50.25 -5.57
N LEU A 278 -90.75 49.36 -5.08
CA LEU A 278 -90.31 48.14 -4.42
C LEU A 278 -89.67 47.19 -5.44
N GLU A 279 -90.25 47.06 -6.63
CA GLU A 279 -89.68 46.27 -7.73
C GLU A 279 -88.33 46.82 -8.20
N ASP A 280 -88.20 48.14 -8.39
CA ASP A 280 -86.93 48.79 -8.75
C ASP A 280 -85.85 48.53 -7.69
N MET A 281 -86.21 48.62 -6.41
CA MET A 281 -85.26 48.40 -5.32
C MET A 281 -84.87 46.92 -5.17
N ILE A 282 -85.80 45.98 -5.46
CA ILE A 282 -85.50 44.55 -5.54
C ILE A 282 -84.54 44.28 -6.72
N PHE A 283 -84.74 44.95 -7.86
CA PHE A 283 -83.86 44.83 -9.02
C PHE A 283 -82.45 45.33 -8.73
N ASP A 284 -82.32 46.54 -8.15
CA ASP A 284 -81.02 47.09 -7.76
C ASP A 284 -80.30 46.22 -6.71
N MET A 285 -81.06 45.63 -5.78
CA MET A 285 -80.52 44.69 -4.81
C MET A 285 -80.02 43.40 -5.49
N SER A 286 -80.74 42.90 -6.49
CA SER A 286 -80.30 41.75 -7.31
C SER A 286 -79.01 42.05 -8.05
N VAL A 287 -78.88 43.24 -8.66
CA VAL A 287 -77.65 43.66 -9.35
C VAL A 287 -76.48 43.72 -8.37
N LYS A 288 -76.68 44.28 -7.17
CA LYS A 288 -75.65 44.31 -6.12
C LYS A 288 -75.27 42.93 -5.61
N ASP A 289 -76.23 42.00 -5.52
CA ASP A 289 -75.96 40.61 -5.13
C ASP A 289 -75.11 39.90 -6.20
N ASP A 290 -75.36 40.15 -7.48
CA ASP A 290 -74.55 39.63 -8.59
C ASP A 290 -73.11 40.21 -8.55
N GLU A 291 -72.97 41.51 -8.30
CA GLU A 291 -71.65 42.15 -8.12
C GLU A 291 -70.89 41.56 -6.92
N ASN A 292 -71.57 41.35 -5.80
CA ASN A 292 -70.99 40.73 -4.61
C ASN A 292 -70.57 39.27 -4.87
N GLN A 293 -71.37 38.50 -5.61
CA GLN A 293 -70.98 37.15 -6.03
C GLN A 293 -69.76 37.18 -6.96
N ALA A 294 -69.70 38.12 -7.91
CA ALA A 294 -68.57 38.27 -8.82
C ALA A 294 -67.27 38.65 -8.07
N LEU A 295 -67.36 39.56 -7.10
CA LEU A 295 -66.23 39.92 -6.23
C LEU A 295 -65.75 38.72 -5.42
N LYS A 296 -66.68 37.95 -4.83
CA LYS A 296 -66.35 36.74 -4.06
C LYS A 296 -65.61 35.70 -4.93
N LYS A 297 -66.00 35.57 -6.19
CA LYS A 297 -65.30 34.71 -7.17
C LYS A 297 -63.89 35.22 -7.46
N LYS A 298 -63.71 36.51 -7.77
CA LYS A 298 -62.38 37.10 -8.01
C LYS A 298 -61.43 36.95 -6.81
N VAL A 299 -61.95 37.11 -5.59
CA VAL A 299 -61.16 36.89 -4.37
C VAL A 299 -60.69 35.45 -4.26
N GLN A 300 -61.57 34.48 -4.57
CA GLN A 300 -61.21 33.07 -4.55
C GLN A 300 -60.16 32.72 -5.62
N GLU A 301 -60.26 33.29 -6.82
CA GLU A 301 -59.28 33.14 -7.90
C GLU A 301 -57.90 33.68 -7.47
N ALA A 302 -57.84 34.92 -6.96
CA ALA A 302 -56.60 35.51 -6.46
C ALA A 302 -55.97 34.70 -5.32
N LYS A 303 -56.79 34.11 -4.45
CA LYS A 303 -56.32 33.21 -3.39
C LYS A 303 -55.66 31.95 -3.96
N THR A 304 -56.23 31.36 -5.01
CA THR A 304 -55.64 30.17 -5.65
C THR A 304 -54.33 30.47 -6.37
N GLU A 305 -54.23 31.60 -7.06
CA GLU A 305 -52.99 32.03 -7.72
C GLU A 305 -51.85 32.27 -6.71
N LEU A 306 -52.17 32.89 -5.57
CA LEU A 306 -51.20 33.15 -4.51
C LEU A 306 -50.70 31.86 -3.86
N GLU A 307 -51.58 30.87 -3.70
CA GLU A 307 -51.19 29.55 -3.19
C GLU A 307 -50.29 28.80 -4.18
N ASP A 308 -50.57 28.86 -5.49
CA ASP A 308 -49.71 28.25 -6.50
C ASP A 308 -48.32 28.90 -6.53
N ALA A 309 -48.26 30.23 -6.52
CA ALA A 309 -46.99 30.97 -6.44
C ALA A 309 -46.17 30.58 -5.20
N ARG A 310 -46.81 30.40 -4.04
CA ARG A 310 -46.15 29.91 -2.83
C ARG A 310 -45.59 28.51 -3.01
N GLN A 311 -46.35 27.58 -3.60
CA GLN A 311 -45.87 26.22 -3.84
C GLN A 311 -44.68 26.18 -4.80
N GLN A 312 -44.66 27.04 -5.82
CA GLN A 312 -43.52 27.14 -6.74
C GLN A 312 -42.26 27.62 -6.01
N ILE A 313 -42.36 28.62 -5.13
CA ILE A 313 -41.22 29.09 -4.31
C ILE A 313 -40.71 27.97 -3.38
N ILE A 314 -41.61 27.22 -2.74
CA ILE A 314 -41.22 26.09 -1.87
C ILE A 314 -40.48 25.02 -2.68
N LYS A 315 -40.98 24.64 -3.86
CA LYS A 315 -40.33 23.65 -4.73
C LYS A 315 -38.93 24.09 -5.16
N VAL A 316 -38.76 25.37 -5.52
CA VAL A 316 -37.44 25.92 -5.90
C VAL A 316 -36.45 25.88 -4.74
N ASN A 317 -36.90 26.11 -3.50
CA ASN A 317 -36.04 26.09 -2.31
C ASN A 317 -35.69 24.68 -1.79
N VAL A 318 -36.39 23.63 -2.23
CA VAL A 318 -36.13 22.22 -1.82
C VAL A 318 -35.20 21.50 -2.82
N LEU A 319 -34.98 22.06 -4.00
CA LEU A 319 -34.15 21.49 -5.07
C LEU A 319 -32.70 22.04 -5.12
N PHE A 320 -32.31 22.90 -4.17
CA PHE A 320 -30.95 23.39 -3.95
C PHE A 320 -30.47 23.04 -2.53
#